data_AF-A0A0G1N6Q2-F1
#
_entry.id   AF-A0A0G1N6Q2-F1
#
_cell.length_a   1.000
_cell.length_b   1.000
_cell.length_c   1.000
_cell.angle_alpha   90.00
_cell.angle_beta   90.00
_cell.angle_gamma   90.00
#
_symmetry.space_group_name_H-M   'P 1'
#
loop_
_entity.id
_entity.type
_entity.pdbx_description
1 polymer ?
#
loop_
_entity_poly.entity_id
_entity_poly.type
_entity_poly.pdbx_seq_one_letter_code
_entity_poly.pdbx_strand_id
1 'polypeptide(L)'
;MSNVAVDINRIVLKEFLGVGMNVFSFSPVSFIYSSSDKLEDVFIKPIKRALELNLVPIVYGDVIFDFKKGFTIYSGEKTLDILAKKLSKNYSKVKVIQCGDTDGVYDERGKTIAEITSKNFPRIKKALGGSKSTDVTGGMAHKVLESLVLAKKDITSIIINGETKNELLNTLLGKKHHGTEVVCKFNIYKGL
;
A
#
# COMPACT_ATOMS: atom_id res chain seq x y z
N MET A 1 -16.78 9.76 -17.18
CA MET A 1 -15.77 9.45 -16.16
C MET A 1 -16.34 9.88 -14.81
N SER A 2 -16.25 9.04 -13.79
CA SER A 2 -16.71 9.36 -12.43
C SER A 2 -15.68 10.26 -11.74
N ASN A 3 -16.13 11.28 -11.01
CA ASN A 3 -15.25 12.19 -10.26
C ASN A 3 -15.04 11.75 -8.80
N VAL A 4 -15.60 10.59 -8.40
CA VAL A 4 -15.64 10.13 -7.01
C VAL A 4 -14.25 10.07 -6.36
N ALA A 5 -13.25 9.52 -7.05
CA ALA A 5 -11.91 9.40 -6.49
C ALA A 5 -11.24 10.78 -6.27
N VAL A 6 -11.45 11.71 -7.20
CA VAL A 6 -10.99 13.10 -7.08
C VAL A 6 -11.68 13.79 -5.92
N ASP A 7 -12.98 13.58 -5.73
CA ASP A 7 -13.76 14.17 -4.64
C ASP A 7 -13.33 13.63 -3.27
N ILE A 8 -13.07 12.32 -3.14
CA ILE A 8 -12.46 11.74 -1.93
C ILE A 8 -11.09 12.36 -1.67
N ASN A 9 -10.24 12.45 -2.69
CA ASN A 9 -8.92 13.08 -2.56
C ASN A 9 -9.01 14.55 -2.12
N ARG A 10 -10.01 15.31 -2.57
CA ARG A 10 -10.26 16.68 -2.10
C ARG A 10 -10.64 16.73 -0.63
N ILE A 11 -11.46 15.80 -0.16
CA ILE A 11 -11.81 15.68 1.27
C ILE A 11 -10.54 15.43 2.07
N VAL A 12 -9.74 14.41 1.71
CA VAL A 12 -8.48 14.09 2.40
C VAL A 12 -7.53 15.29 2.39
N LEU A 13 -7.35 15.93 1.24
CA LEU A 13 -6.51 17.12 1.10
C LEU A 13 -6.96 18.24 2.06
N LYS A 14 -8.27 18.50 2.13
CA LYS A 14 -8.84 19.51 3.03
C LYS A 14 -8.59 19.19 4.49
N GLU A 15 -8.76 17.93 4.92
CA GLU A 15 -8.52 17.52 6.32
C GLU A 15 -7.06 17.71 6.71
N PHE A 16 -6.11 17.32 5.85
CA PHE A 16 -4.69 17.51 6.09
C PHE A 16 -4.31 19.01 6.16
N LEU A 17 -4.82 19.83 5.24
CA LEU A 17 -4.60 21.27 5.28
C LEU A 17 -5.22 21.93 6.52
N GLY A 18 -6.39 21.44 6.96
CA GLY A 18 -7.10 21.94 8.15
C GLY A 18 -6.31 21.77 9.45
N VAL A 19 -5.42 20.77 9.52
CA VAL A 19 -4.50 20.55 10.65
C VAL A 19 -3.10 21.15 10.42
N GLY A 20 -2.92 21.97 9.37
CA GLY A 20 -1.69 22.68 9.08
C GLY A 20 -0.59 21.84 8.43
N MET A 21 -0.92 20.68 7.84
CA MET A 21 0.07 19.88 7.13
C MET A 21 0.37 20.43 5.73
N ASN A 22 1.66 20.48 5.37
CA ASN A 22 2.12 20.88 4.06
C ASN A 22 1.96 19.73 3.05
N VAL A 23 0.79 19.66 2.43
CA VAL A 23 0.40 18.56 1.54
C VAL A 23 0.23 19.00 0.08
N PHE A 24 0.53 18.11 -0.86
CA PHE A 24 0.29 18.32 -2.29
C PHE A 24 -0.34 17.07 -2.90
N SER A 25 -1.44 17.25 -3.65
CA SER A 25 -2.09 16.15 -4.34
C SER A 25 -1.47 15.90 -5.72
N PHE A 26 -1.20 14.64 -6.04
CA PHE A 26 -0.71 14.19 -7.34
C PHE A 26 -1.70 13.18 -7.92
N SER A 27 -2.31 13.53 -9.04
CA SER A 27 -3.20 12.63 -9.77
C SER A 27 -2.40 11.53 -10.49
N PRO A 28 -2.78 10.24 -10.40
CA PRO A 28 -2.01 9.17 -11.02
C PRO A 28 -1.91 9.31 -12.55
N VAL A 29 -2.92 9.91 -13.21
CA VAL A 29 -2.88 10.18 -14.66
C VAL A 29 -1.72 11.10 -15.07
N SER A 30 -1.22 11.94 -14.16
CA SER A 30 -0.15 12.90 -14.47
C SER A 30 1.26 12.32 -14.29
N PHE A 31 1.40 11.10 -13.75
CA PHE A 31 2.71 10.52 -13.49
C PHE A 31 2.83 9.01 -13.71
N ILE A 32 1.76 8.28 -14.08
CA ILE A 32 1.79 6.85 -14.38
C ILE A 32 1.27 6.61 -15.80
N TYR A 33 1.99 5.79 -16.55
CA TYR A 33 1.56 5.25 -17.84
C TYR A 33 1.51 3.73 -17.81
N SER A 34 0.52 3.16 -18.49
CA SER A 34 0.43 1.72 -18.71
C SER A 34 0.42 1.36 -20.20
N SER A 35 0.60 0.07 -20.48
CA SER A 35 0.44 -0.54 -21.80
C SER A 35 -0.20 -1.91 -21.63
N SER A 36 -1.45 -2.07 -22.09
CA SER A 36 -2.26 -3.28 -21.82
C SER A 36 -2.34 -3.63 -20.32
N ASP A 37 -2.73 -2.65 -19.49
CA ASP A 37 -2.87 -2.71 -18.01
C ASP A 37 -1.56 -2.93 -17.22
N LYS A 38 -0.44 -3.11 -17.90
CA LYS A 38 0.87 -3.30 -17.28
C LYS A 38 1.55 -1.94 -17.13
N LEU A 39 2.24 -1.75 -16.00
CA LEU A 39 3.02 -0.55 -15.77
C LEU A 39 4.07 -0.39 -16.87
N GLU A 40 4.05 0.74 -17.56
CA GLU A 40 5.00 1.07 -18.62
C GLU A 40 6.02 2.10 -18.11
N ASP A 41 5.55 3.25 -17.64
CA ASP A 41 6.42 4.33 -17.17
C ASP A 41 5.88 5.07 -15.94
N VAL A 42 6.77 5.71 -15.18
CA VAL A 42 6.46 6.51 -14.00
C VAL A 42 7.31 7.77 -13.95
N PHE A 43 6.67 8.94 -14.09
CA PHE A 43 7.30 10.24 -13.94
C PHE A 43 7.38 10.66 -12.47
N ILE A 44 8.28 10.02 -11.72
CA ILE A 44 8.39 10.17 -10.26
C ILE A 44 9.02 11.51 -9.79
N LYS A 45 9.63 12.29 -10.69
CA LYS A 45 10.45 13.46 -10.34
C LYS A 45 9.72 14.50 -9.49
N PRO A 46 8.47 14.92 -9.79
CA PRO A 46 7.75 15.91 -8.98
C PRO A 46 7.45 15.41 -7.57
N ILE A 47 7.08 14.14 -7.42
CA ILE A 47 6.80 13.52 -6.12
C ILE A 47 8.07 13.46 -5.27
N LYS A 48 9.21 13.06 -5.87
CA LYS A 48 10.51 13.10 -5.18
C LYS A 48 10.85 14.52 -4.72
N ARG A 49 10.67 15.51 -5.60
CA ARG A 49 10.96 16.90 -5.26
C ARG A 49 10.10 17.40 -4.11
N ALA A 50 8.82 17.00 -4.06
CA ALA A 50 7.95 17.34 -2.93
C ALA A 50 8.46 16.75 -1.61
N LEU A 51 8.87 15.47 -1.61
CA LEU A 51 9.47 14.83 -0.43
C LEU A 51 10.77 15.52 0.02
N GLU A 52 11.65 15.89 -0.92
CA GLU A 52 12.90 16.63 -0.63
C GLU A 52 12.64 18.01 0.01
N LEU A 53 11.47 18.60 -0.26
CA LEU A 53 11.03 19.87 0.31
C LEU A 53 10.25 19.69 1.63
N ASN A 54 10.25 18.50 2.22
CA ASN A 54 9.49 18.13 3.42
C ASN A 54 7.97 18.33 3.26
N LEU A 55 7.46 18.19 2.04
CA LEU A 55 6.03 18.16 1.75
C LEU A 55 5.53 16.71 1.81
N VAL A 56 4.23 16.53 2.06
CA VAL A 56 3.57 15.22 2.06
C VAL A 56 2.76 15.05 0.78
N PRO A 57 3.20 14.18 -0.15
CA PRO A 57 2.43 13.87 -1.35
C PRO A 57 1.18 13.05 -1.00
N ILE A 58 0.02 13.50 -1.47
CA ILE A 58 -1.23 12.75 -1.45
C ILE A 58 -1.45 12.16 -2.83
N VAL A 59 -1.66 10.86 -2.90
CA VAL A 59 -1.99 10.13 -4.13
C VAL A 59 -3.22 9.27 -3.89
N TYR A 60 -3.88 8.87 -4.97
CA TYR A 60 -5.13 8.13 -4.92
C TYR A 60 -5.24 7.22 -6.14
N GLY A 61 -6.22 6.31 -6.12
CA GLY A 61 -6.54 5.49 -7.29
C GLY A 61 -7.40 6.26 -8.28
N ASP A 62 -7.11 6.17 -9.56
CA ASP A 62 -7.88 6.84 -10.61
C ASP A 62 -7.59 6.21 -11.98
N VAL A 63 -8.21 6.78 -13.00
CA VAL A 63 -7.85 6.55 -14.40
C VAL A 63 -6.39 6.97 -14.66
N ILE A 64 -5.70 6.19 -15.49
CA ILE A 64 -4.38 6.50 -16.04
C ILE A 64 -4.38 6.26 -17.55
N PHE A 65 -3.44 6.89 -18.27
CA PHE A 65 -3.29 6.62 -19.69
C PHE A 65 -2.71 5.22 -19.94
N ASP A 66 -3.28 4.53 -20.92
CA ASP A 66 -2.79 3.26 -21.43
C ASP A 66 -2.51 3.37 -22.94
N PHE A 67 -1.27 3.09 -23.37
CA PHE A 67 -0.88 3.25 -24.77
C PHE A 67 -1.66 2.38 -25.77
N LYS A 68 -2.22 1.25 -25.32
CA LYS A 68 -2.94 0.31 -26.19
C LYS A 68 -4.46 0.38 -26.02
N LYS A 69 -4.94 0.75 -24.84
CA LYS A 69 -6.37 0.83 -24.53
C LYS A 69 -6.92 2.26 -24.47
N GLY A 70 -6.06 3.27 -24.56
CA GLY A 70 -6.39 4.66 -24.27
C GLY A 70 -6.27 4.95 -22.78
N PHE A 71 -6.99 4.21 -21.93
CA PHE A 71 -6.90 4.33 -20.46
C PHE A 71 -7.15 3.00 -19.74
N THR A 72 -6.75 2.95 -18.48
CA THR A 72 -7.10 1.88 -17.52
C THR A 72 -7.28 2.49 -16.13
N ILE A 73 -7.74 1.71 -15.15
CA ILE A 73 -7.97 2.17 -13.77
C ILE A 73 -6.97 1.50 -12.84
N TYR A 74 -6.23 2.30 -12.06
CA TYR A 74 -5.38 1.79 -10.99
C TYR A 74 -5.99 2.12 -9.62
N SER A 75 -5.97 1.16 -8.71
CA SER A 75 -6.38 1.37 -7.32
C SER A 75 -5.37 2.28 -6.58
N GLY A 76 -5.79 2.80 -5.42
CA GLY A 76 -4.90 3.56 -4.55
C GLY A 76 -3.73 2.70 -4.05
N GLU A 77 -4.01 1.44 -3.69
CA GLU A 77 -2.99 0.45 -3.29
C GLU A 77 -1.98 0.22 -4.41
N LYS A 78 -2.43 -0.04 -5.65
CA LYS A 78 -1.53 -0.23 -6.79
C LYS A 78 -0.68 1.00 -7.07
N THR A 79 -1.26 2.19 -6.98
CA THR A 79 -0.54 3.47 -7.12
C THR A 79 0.54 3.61 -6.05
N LEU A 80 0.22 3.33 -4.78
CA LEU A 80 1.14 3.38 -3.66
C LEU A 80 2.28 2.36 -3.80
N ASP A 81 1.96 1.14 -4.22
CA ASP A 81 2.90 0.06 -4.51
C ASP A 81 3.96 0.45 -5.56
N ILE A 82 3.51 1.10 -6.63
CA ILE A 82 4.37 1.59 -7.71
C ILE A 82 5.33 2.66 -7.16
N LEU A 83 4.82 3.60 -6.35
CA LEU A 83 5.62 4.63 -5.72
C LEU A 83 6.63 4.04 -4.75
N ALA A 84 6.22 3.11 -3.89
CA ALA A 84 7.11 2.44 -2.93
C ALA A 84 8.29 1.77 -3.65
N LYS A 85 8.03 1.04 -4.76
CA LYS A 85 9.05 0.40 -5.61
C LYS A 85 9.99 1.40 -6.30
N LYS A 86 9.52 2.60 -6.63
CA LYS A 86 10.35 3.65 -7.26
C LYS A 86 11.16 4.42 -6.22
N LEU A 87 10.56 4.71 -5.07
CA LEU A 87 11.20 5.42 -3.95
C LEU A 87 12.24 4.57 -3.24
N SER A 88 12.08 3.25 -3.14
CA SER A 88 13.08 2.36 -2.52
C SER A 88 14.45 2.38 -3.20
N LYS A 89 14.55 2.89 -4.44
CA LYS A 89 15.83 3.13 -5.13
C LYS A 89 16.60 4.34 -4.59
N ASN A 90 15.94 5.22 -3.84
CA ASN A 90 16.45 6.51 -3.39
C ASN A 90 16.43 6.63 -1.86
N TYR A 91 15.59 5.85 -1.18
CA TYR A 91 15.43 5.87 0.27
C TYR A 91 15.78 4.49 0.85
N SER A 92 16.58 4.49 1.92
CA SER A 92 17.07 3.26 2.57
C SER A 92 15.99 2.51 3.35
N LYS A 93 14.88 3.17 3.70
CA LYS A 93 13.75 2.57 4.41
C LYS A 93 12.46 3.03 3.76
N VAL A 94 11.73 2.09 3.17
CA VAL A 94 10.39 2.32 2.63
C VAL A 94 9.48 1.26 3.22
N LYS A 95 8.36 1.70 3.80
CA LYS A 95 7.30 0.83 4.31
C LYS A 95 5.99 1.22 3.66
N VAL A 96 5.10 0.25 3.50
CA VAL A 96 3.70 0.48 3.09
C VAL A 96 2.81 0.15 4.28
N ILE A 97 2.00 1.09 4.72
CA ILE A 97 1.03 0.88 5.81
C ILE A 97 -0.36 0.95 5.19
N GLN A 98 -1.13 -0.12 5.33
CA GLN A 98 -2.49 -0.23 4.82
C GLN A 98 -3.44 -0.20 6.01
N CYS A 99 -4.24 0.86 6.09
CA CYS A 99 -5.26 1.02 7.11
C CYS A 99 -6.59 0.50 6.56
N GLY A 100 -7.11 -0.57 7.16
CA GLY A 100 -8.43 -1.12 6.88
C GLY A 100 -9.33 -1.11 8.11
N ASP A 101 -10.37 -1.93 8.07
CA ASP A 101 -11.37 -2.14 9.12
C ASP A 101 -11.12 -3.43 9.95
N THR A 102 -10.02 -4.13 9.68
CA THR A 102 -9.60 -5.33 10.42
C THR A 102 -8.29 -5.11 11.16
N ASP A 103 -8.08 -5.80 12.27
CA ASP A 103 -6.85 -5.75 13.08
C ASP A 103 -5.64 -6.38 12.36
N GLY A 104 -5.70 -6.61 11.05
CA GLY A 104 -4.72 -7.30 10.23
C GLY A 104 -5.34 -8.44 9.44
N VAL A 105 -4.53 -9.45 9.17
CA VAL A 105 -4.92 -10.69 8.49
C VAL A 105 -5.28 -11.74 9.52
N TYR A 106 -6.51 -12.25 9.49
CA TYR A 106 -6.97 -13.26 10.42
C TYR A 106 -6.61 -14.69 9.97
N ASP A 107 -6.31 -15.55 10.95
CA ASP A 107 -6.24 -17.00 10.75
C ASP A 107 -7.64 -17.65 10.78
N GLU A 108 -7.69 -18.99 10.65
CA GLU A 108 -8.95 -19.76 10.66
C GLU A 108 -9.74 -19.64 11.98
N ARG A 109 -9.09 -19.17 13.06
CA ARG A 109 -9.70 -18.99 14.39
C ARG A 109 -10.09 -17.54 14.63
N GLY A 110 -9.95 -16.66 13.64
CA GLY A 110 -10.23 -15.23 13.77
C GLY A 110 -9.17 -14.44 14.52
N LYS A 111 -7.97 -15.01 14.74
CA LYS A 111 -6.88 -14.31 15.42
C LYS A 111 -5.98 -13.62 14.39
N THR A 112 -5.54 -12.39 14.68
CA THR A 112 -4.56 -11.70 13.84
C THR A 112 -3.24 -12.45 13.77
N ILE A 113 -2.79 -12.69 12.55
CA ILE A 113 -1.46 -13.23 12.23
C ILE A 113 -0.45 -12.09 12.34
N ALA A 114 0.49 -12.17 13.28
CA ALA A 114 1.48 -11.11 13.47
C ALA A 114 2.42 -10.93 12.26
N GLU A 115 2.80 -12.02 11.59
CA GLU A 115 3.81 -12.00 10.52
C GLU A 115 3.46 -12.96 9.38
N ILE A 116 3.50 -12.47 8.14
CA ILE A 116 3.36 -13.24 6.91
C ILE A 116 4.64 -13.12 6.08
N THR A 117 5.09 -14.25 5.57
CA THR A 117 6.25 -14.39 4.68
C THR A 117 5.90 -15.30 3.52
N SER A 118 6.72 -15.28 2.46
CA SER A 118 6.54 -16.22 1.35
C SER A 118 6.60 -17.69 1.79
N LYS A 119 7.24 -18.00 2.93
CA LYS A 119 7.35 -19.37 3.47
C LYS A 119 6.06 -19.84 4.15
N ASN A 120 5.38 -18.98 4.92
CA ASN A 120 4.16 -19.37 5.65
C ASN A 120 2.87 -19.10 4.85
N PHE A 121 2.92 -18.21 3.86
CA PHE A 121 1.75 -17.83 3.07
C PHE A 121 1.00 -19.00 2.43
N PRO A 122 1.64 -20.05 1.86
CA PRO A 122 0.89 -21.20 1.32
C PRO A 122 -0.01 -21.90 2.33
N ARG A 123 0.35 -21.88 3.63
CA ARG A 123 -0.48 -22.44 4.71
C ARG A 123 -1.64 -21.49 5.05
N ILE A 124 -1.36 -20.19 5.12
CA ILE A 124 -2.33 -19.14 5.45
C ILE A 124 -3.35 -18.95 4.33
N LYS A 125 -2.94 -19.11 3.06
CA LYS A 125 -3.80 -18.93 1.89
C LYS A 125 -5.05 -19.81 1.93
N LYS A 126 -4.97 -21.00 2.55
CA LYS A 126 -6.12 -21.88 2.73
C LYS A 126 -7.19 -21.25 3.64
N ALA A 127 -6.75 -20.58 4.70
CA ALA A 127 -7.63 -19.83 5.63
C ALA A 127 -8.31 -18.65 4.94
N LEU A 128 -7.54 -17.90 4.13
CA LEU A 128 -8.02 -16.70 3.44
C LEU A 128 -9.02 -17.00 2.31
N GLY A 129 -9.02 -18.22 1.76
CA GLY A 129 -10.00 -18.67 0.78
C GLY A 129 -11.26 -19.28 1.39
N GLY A 130 -11.29 -19.54 2.70
CA GLY A 130 -12.35 -20.29 3.38
C GLY A 130 -13.20 -19.47 4.35
N SER A 131 -12.89 -18.20 4.59
CA SER A 131 -13.68 -17.36 5.50
C SER A 131 -15.07 -17.11 4.91
N LYS A 132 -16.09 -17.77 5.50
CA LYS A 132 -17.53 -17.50 5.27
C LYS A 132 -17.96 -16.06 5.62
N SER A 133 -17.06 -15.26 6.20
CA SER A 133 -17.22 -13.81 6.31
C SER A 133 -16.74 -13.14 5.02
N THR A 134 -17.66 -12.95 4.08
CA THR A 134 -17.67 -11.83 3.11
C THR A 134 -16.31 -11.34 2.57
N ASP A 135 -15.57 -12.19 1.85
CA ASP A 135 -14.59 -11.69 0.88
C ASP A 135 -14.80 -12.37 -0.48
N VAL A 136 -15.91 -12.01 -1.11
CA VAL A 136 -16.28 -12.43 -2.48
C VAL A 136 -15.42 -11.75 -3.56
N THR A 137 -14.33 -11.07 -3.18
CA THR A 137 -13.39 -10.42 -4.12
C THR A 137 -11.99 -11.03 -4.13
N GLY A 138 -11.68 -11.92 -3.19
CA GLY A 138 -10.29 -12.34 -2.96
C GLY A 138 -9.40 -11.18 -2.51
N GLY A 139 -9.98 -10.13 -1.90
CA GLY A 139 -9.34 -8.86 -1.58
C GLY A 139 -8.17 -9.02 -0.61
N MET A 140 -8.37 -9.71 0.52
CA MET A 140 -7.30 -9.90 1.51
C MET A 140 -6.19 -10.81 0.99
N ALA A 141 -6.54 -11.90 0.31
CA ALA A 141 -5.54 -12.79 -0.29
C ALA A 141 -4.72 -12.07 -1.38
N HIS A 142 -5.37 -11.25 -2.21
CA HIS A 142 -4.71 -10.43 -3.22
C HIS A 142 -3.78 -9.38 -2.59
N LYS A 143 -4.27 -8.66 -1.57
CA LYS A 143 -3.51 -7.68 -0.79
C LYS A 143 -2.24 -8.27 -0.16
N VAL A 144 -2.34 -9.46 0.43
CA VAL A 144 -1.17 -10.17 0.98
C VAL A 144 -0.22 -10.61 -0.14
N LEU A 145 -0.73 -11.06 -1.28
CA LEU A 145 0.10 -11.42 -2.44
C LEU A 145 0.88 -10.21 -2.98
N GLU A 146 0.24 -9.06 -3.14
CA GLU A 146 0.91 -7.81 -3.57
C GLU A 146 1.95 -7.36 -2.54
N SER A 147 1.61 -7.45 -1.26
CA SER A 147 2.55 -7.18 -0.16
C SER A 147 3.76 -8.13 -0.15
N LEU A 148 3.58 -9.40 -0.52
CA LEU A 148 4.69 -10.34 -0.68
C LEU A 148 5.59 -9.99 -1.88
N VAL A 149 5.05 -9.37 -2.92
CA VAL A 149 5.84 -8.84 -4.05
C VAL A 149 6.70 -7.66 -3.59
N LEU A 150 6.16 -6.78 -2.72
CA LEU A 150 6.92 -5.71 -2.07
C LEU A 150 8.00 -6.25 -1.14
N ALA A 151 7.67 -7.24 -0.31
CA ALA A 151 8.60 -7.87 0.61
C ALA A 151 9.86 -8.39 -0.10
N LYS A 152 9.72 -9.00 -1.29
CA LYS A 152 10.87 -9.46 -2.11
C LYS A 152 11.85 -8.35 -2.51
N LYS A 153 11.44 -7.07 -2.38
CA LYS A 153 12.25 -5.87 -2.63
C LYS A 153 12.66 -5.18 -1.33
N ASP A 154 12.57 -5.88 -0.20
CA ASP A 154 12.86 -5.37 1.15
C ASP A 154 11.95 -4.21 1.57
N ILE A 155 10.72 -4.18 1.04
CA ILE A 155 9.69 -3.23 1.42
C ILE A 155 8.68 -3.97 2.28
N THR A 156 8.66 -3.66 3.58
CA THR A 156 7.66 -4.21 4.51
C THR A 156 6.30 -3.57 4.25
N SER A 157 5.28 -4.41 4.12
CA SER A 157 3.88 -3.96 4.22
C SER A 157 3.34 -4.25 5.62
N ILE A 158 2.53 -3.36 6.18
CA ILE A 158 1.88 -3.53 7.47
C ILE A 158 0.37 -3.29 7.28
N ILE A 159 -0.45 -4.28 7.62
CA ILE A 159 -1.91 -4.22 7.52
C ILE A 159 -2.45 -4.03 8.93
N ILE A 160 -3.15 -2.91 9.17
CA ILE A 160 -3.66 -2.51 10.49
C ILE A 160 -5.12 -2.06 10.41
N ASN A 161 -5.77 -2.01 11.58
CA ASN A 161 -7.06 -1.36 11.74
C ASN A 161 -6.90 0.15 11.88
N GLY A 162 -7.42 0.91 10.93
CA GLY A 162 -7.39 2.37 10.92
C GLY A 162 -8.33 3.01 11.94
N GLU A 163 -9.32 2.26 12.45
CA GLU A 163 -10.28 2.73 13.45
C GLU A 163 -9.75 2.56 14.89
N THR A 164 -8.75 1.71 15.07
CA THR A 164 -8.13 1.48 16.38
C THR A 164 -7.30 2.70 16.80
N LYS A 165 -7.66 3.29 17.94
CA LYS A 165 -7.00 4.49 18.48
C LYS A 165 -5.48 4.29 18.58
N ASN A 166 -4.75 5.26 18.03
CA ASN A 166 -3.28 5.29 17.99
C ASN A 166 -2.60 4.16 17.19
N GLU A 167 -3.33 3.28 16.50
CA GLU A 167 -2.72 2.15 15.80
C GLU A 167 -1.79 2.65 14.68
N LEU A 168 -2.28 3.52 13.79
CA LEU A 168 -1.47 4.16 12.75
C LEU A 168 -0.28 4.95 13.33
N LEU A 169 -0.50 5.71 14.40
CA LEU A 169 0.55 6.49 15.07
C LEU A 169 1.66 5.57 15.61
N ASN A 170 1.28 4.47 16.26
CA ASN A 170 2.23 3.48 16.79
C ASN A 170 3.02 2.84 15.64
N THR A 171 2.36 2.46 14.56
CA THR A 171 3.00 1.87 13.38
C THR A 171 3.97 2.85 12.71
N LEU A 172 3.59 4.11 12.54
CA LEU A 172 4.46 5.17 11.98
C LEU A 172 5.71 5.41 12.84
N LEU A 173 5.56 5.37 14.17
CA LEU A 173 6.66 5.56 15.13
C LEU A 173 7.48 4.28 15.37
N GLY A 174 7.14 3.15 14.73
CA GLY A 174 7.82 1.86 14.95
C GLY A 174 7.61 1.28 16.35
N LYS A 175 6.53 1.67 17.03
CA LYS A 175 6.10 1.08 18.31
C LYS A 175 5.31 -0.21 18.05
N LYS A 176 5.02 -0.95 19.13
CA LYS A 176 4.17 -2.14 19.07
C LYS A 176 2.80 -1.80 18.48
N HIS A 177 2.36 -2.63 17.53
CA HIS A 177 1.03 -2.59 16.92
C HIS A 177 0.42 -4.00 16.95
N HIS A 178 -0.88 -4.08 16.68
CA HIS A 178 -1.68 -5.31 16.64
C HIS A 178 -1.79 -5.89 15.23
N GLY A 179 -1.51 -5.08 14.20
CA GLY A 179 -1.55 -5.46 12.78
C GLY A 179 -0.65 -6.62 12.35
N THR A 180 -0.80 -7.00 11.08
CA THR A 180 0.02 -8.00 10.39
C THR A 180 1.16 -7.36 9.63
N GLU A 181 2.40 -7.80 9.85
CA GLU A 181 3.54 -7.47 9.01
C GLU A 181 3.73 -8.49 7.88
N VAL A 182 3.89 -8.03 6.65
CA VAL A 182 4.27 -8.85 5.51
C VAL A 182 5.72 -8.52 5.14
N VAL A 183 6.63 -9.47 5.41
CA VAL A 183 8.08 -9.25 5.37
C VAL A 183 8.81 -10.32 4.57
N CYS A 184 10.04 -10.00 4.15
CA CYS A 184 10.96 -10.98 3.60
C CYS A 184 11.86 -11.50 4.72
N LYS A 185 11.70 -12.77 5.10
CA LYS A 185 12.71 -13.47 5.89
C LYS A 185 13.86 -13.89 4.98
N PHE A 186 14.88 -13.04 4.87
CA PHE A 186 16.20 -13.54 4.51
C PHE A 186 16.69 -14.44 5.65
N ASN A 187 17.17 -15.64 5.31
CA ASN A 187 17.94 -16.44 6.26
C ASN A 187 19.10 -15.56 6.73
N ILE A 188 19.19 -15.35 8.04
CA ILE A 188 20.32 -14.69 8.69
C ILE A 188 21.49 -15.68 8.64
N TYR A 189 22.09 -15.83 7.46
CA TYR A 189 23.39 -16.46 7.21
C TYR A 189 24.08 -15.67 6.10
N LYS A 190 24.28 -14.38 6.35
CA LYS A 190 25.34 -13.59 5.69
C LYS A 190 26.11 -12.93 6.83
N GLY A 191 27.08 -13.66 7.35
CA GLY A 191 27.86 -13.28 8.53
C GLY A 191 28.44 -14.48 9.28
N LEU A 192 29.10 -15.38 8.56
CA LEU A 192 30.28 -16.13 9.02
C LEU A 192 31.29 -16.11 7.86
#